data_AF-A0A946TS25-F1
#
_entry.id   AF-A0A946TS25-F1
#
_cell.length_a   1.000
_cell.length_b   1.000
_cell.length_c   1.000
_cell.angle_alpha   90.00
_cell.angle_beta   90.00
_cell.angle_gamma   90.00
#
_symmetry.space_group_name_H-M   'P 1'
#
loop_
_entity.id
_entity.type
_entity.pdbx_description
1 polymer ?
#
loop_
_entity_poly.entity_id
_entity_poly.type
_entity_poly.pdbx_seq_one_letter_code
_entity_poly.pdbx_strand_id
1 'polypeptide(L)'
;MISSEDIAKNLSSVKASIDAAATESERQTAVVNLVAVSKTHGPETIKAAIAAGQKVFGENRVQEAEAKWPELKAANPSAQLHLIGPLQRNKAALAVRLFDVIETLDRAKLATALARHMDEIG
;
A
#
# COMPACT_ATOMS: atom_id res chain seq x y z
N MET A 1 8.01 12.83 -16.62
CA MET A 1 8.20 12.28 -15.25
C MET A 1 7.63 13.30 -14.28
N ILE A 2 6.87 12.87 -13.28
CA ILE A 2 6.37 13.77 -12.22
C ILE A 2 7.56 14.10 -11.31
N SER A 3 7.76 15.38 -11.00
CA SER A 3 8.87 15.80 -10.12
C SER A 3 8.60 15.42 -8.66
N SER A 4 9.64 15.34 -7.83
CA SER A 4 9.49 15.13 -6.38
C SER A 4 8.70 16.26 -5.73
N GLU A 5 8.87 17.49 -6.19
CA GLU A 5 8.13 18.68 -5.73
C GLU A 5 6.63 18.55 -6.05
N ASP A 6 6.29 18.10 -7.27
CA ASP A 6 4.90 17.85 -7.65
C ASP A 6 4.27 16.75 -6.80
N ILE A 7 5.02 15.68 -6.49
CA ILE A 7 4.54 14.58 -5.63
C ILE A 7 4.23 15.12 -4.23
N ALA A 8 5.14 15.89 -3.63
CA ALA A 8 4.95 16.46 -2.30
C ALA A 8 3.75 17.42 -2.26
N LYS A 9 3.62 18.29 -3.28
CA LYS A 9 2.49 19.21 -3.41
C LYS A 9 1.16 18.48 -3.55
N ASN A 10 1.11 17.46 -4.42
CA ASN A 10 -0.09 16.66 -4.62
C ASN A 10 -0.48 15.91 -3.34
N LEU A 11 0.49 15.34 -2.63
CA LEU A 11 0.25 14.65 -1.37
C LEU A 11 -0.32 15.61 -0.31
N SER A 12 0.23 16.81 -0.19
CA SER A 12 -0.28 17.83 0.73
C SER A 12 -1.70 18.26 0.38
N SER A 13 -2.02 18.42 -0.90
CA SER A 13 -3.35 18.79 -1.38
C SER A 13 -4.40 17.71 -1.05
N VAL A 14 -4.05 16.44 -1.28
CA VAL A 14 -4.95 15.31 -0.96
C VAL A 14 -5.17 15.19 0.55
N LYS A 15 -4.12 15.35 1.36
CA LYS A 15 -4.25 15.35 2.83
C LYS A 15 -5.18 16.47 3.31
N ALA A 16 -4.99 17.69 2.82
CA ALA A 16 -5.88 18.81 3.16
C ALA A 16 -7.35 18.56 2.76
N SER A 17 -7.56 17.87 1.62
CA SER A 17 -8.92 17.50 1.18
C SER A 17 -9.55 16.45 2.09
N ILE A 18 -8.78 15.48 2.58
CA ILE A 18 -9.22 14.49 3.56
C ILE A 18 -9.59 15.19 4.88
N ASP A 19 -8.77 16.11 5.35
CA ASP A 19 -9.00 16.86 6.60
C ASP A 19 -10.29 17.67 6.53
N ALA A 20 -10.53 18.34 5.40
CA ALA A 20 -11.75 19.10 5.17
C ALA A 20 -13.00 18.19 5.18
N ALA A 21 -12.96 17.06 4.47
CA ALA A 21 -14.07 16.11 4.42
C ALA A 21 -14.34 15.44 5.78
N ALA A 22 -13.30 15.15 6.57
CA ALA A 22 -13.43 14.63 7.92
C ALA A 22 -14.10 15.65 8.84
N THR A 23 -13.67 16.92 8.76
CA THR A 23 -14.24 18.03 9.53
C THR A 23 -15.73 18.25 9.20
N GLU A 24 -16.07 18.27 7.91
CA GLU A 24 -17.47 18.41 7.44
C GLU A 24 -18.35 17.24 7.90
N SER A 25 -17.76 16.05 8.05
CA SER A 25 -18.45 14.86 8.54
C SER A 25 -18.48 14.74 10.07
N GLU A 26 -18.01 15.75 10.81
CA GLU A 26 -17.85 15.72 12.27
C GLU A 26 -16.99 14.53 12.76
N ARG A 27 -16.03 14.09 11.94
CA ARG A 27 -15.09 13.00 12.26
C ARG A 27 -13.70 13.55 12.51
N GLN A 28 -12.94 12.82 13.33
CA GLN A 28 -11.51 13.09 13.48
C GLN A 28 -10.75 12.63 12.24
N THR A 29 -9.93 13.51 11.68
CA THR A 29 -9.02 13.22 10.56
C THR A 29 -8.14 11.99 10.80
N ALA A 30 -7.69 11.79 12.05
CA ALA A 30 -6.81 10.68 12.43
C ALA A 30 -7.40 9.28 12.15
N VAL A 31 -8.70 9.19 11.84
CA VAL A 31 -9.39 7.94 11.49
C VAL A 31 -9.19 7.56 10.02
N VAL A 32 -8.79 8.51 9.15
CA VAL A 32 -8.67 8.27 7.71
C VAL A 32 -7.21 8.04 7.32
N ASN A 33 -6.91 6.83 6.84
CA ASN A 33 -5.60 6.48 6.29
C ASN A 33 -5.59 6.67 4.76
N LEU A 34 -4.66 7.51 4.27
CA LEU A 34 -4.41 7.66 2.84
C LEU A 34 -3.53 6.50 2.34
N VAL A 35 -4.05 5.69 1.42
CA VAL A 35 -3.29 4.66 0.69
C VAL A 35 -2.90 5.20 -0.68
N ALA A 36 -1.61 5.40 -0.91
CA ALA A 36 -1.09 5.89 -2.20
C ALA A 36 -0.94 4.71 -3.19
N VAL A 37 -1.72 4.71 -4.26
CA VAL A 37 -1.67 3.64 -5.27
C VAL A 37 -0.43 3.82 -6.15
N SER A 38 0.53 2.90 -6.04
CA SER A 38 1.84 2.97 -6.72
C SER A 38 1.97 2.06 -7.94
N LYS A 39 0.88 1.40 -8.36
CA LYS A 39 0.85 0.58 -9.57
C LYS A 39 1.36 1.39 -10.77
N THR A 40 2.11 0.74 -11.66
CA THR A 40 2.77 1.35 -12.83
C THR A 40 3.81 2.45 -12.53
N HIS A 41 4.05 2.82 -11.27
CA HIS A 41 5.14 3.72 -10.90
C HIS A 41 6.41 2.94 -10.54
N GLY A 42 7.56 3.53 -10.88
CA GLY A 42 8.87 2.97 -10.60
C GLY A 42 9.36 3.31 -9.18
N PRO A 43 10.45 2.68 -8.73
CA PRO A 43 10.99 2.87 -7.38
C PRO A 43 11.29 4.33 -7.03
N GLU A 44 11.79 5.14 -7.97
CA GLU A 44 12.13 6.54 -7.71
C GLU A 44 10.92 7.41 -7.37
N THR A 45 9.78 7.17 -8.02
CA THR A 45 8.52 7.86 -7.69
C THR A 45 8.04 7.47 -6.29
N ILE A 46 8.17 6.19 -5.92
CA ILE A 46 7.78 5.71 -4.60
C ILE A 46 8.70 6.30 -3.52
N LYS A 47 10.01 6.33 -3.75
CA LYS A 47 11.00 6.97 -2.87
C LYS A 47 10.68 8.46 -2.65
N ALA A 48 10.33 9.18 -3.71
CA ALA A 48 9.91 10.58 -3.59
C ALA A 48 8.64 10.75 -2.74
N ALA A 49 7.66 9.87 -2.89
CA ALA A 49 6.45 9.89 -2.05
C ALA A 49 6.76 9.57 -0.57
N ILE A 50 7.66 8.60 -0.31
CA ILE A 50 8.12 8.28 1.04
C ILE A 50 8.85 9.48 1.66
N ALA A 51 9.74 10.14 0.90
CA ALA A 51 10.44 11.34 1.33
C ALA A 51 9.47 12.50 1.65
N ALA A 52 8.34 12.58 0.95
CA ALA A 52 7.25 13.51 1.25
C ALA A 52 6.38 13.09 2.46
N GLY A 53 6.70 11.99 3.13
CA GLY A 53 6.03 11.51 4.34
C GLY A 53 4.83 10.60 4.07
N GLN A 54 4.70 10.03 2.87
CA GLN A 54 3.73 8.97 2.62
C GLN A 54 4.20 7.64 3.21
N LYS A 55 3.31 6.93 3.90
CA LYS A 55 3.64 5.68 4.61
C LYS A 55 2.95 4.45 4.05
N VAL A 56 1.71 4.59 3.57
CA VAL A 56 0.90 3.44 3.16
C VAL A 56 0.73 3.45 1.63
N PHE A 57 0.98 2.31 1.00
CA PHE A 57 0.98 2.18 -0.45
C PHE A 57 0.14 0.99 -0.90
N GLY A 58 -0.48 1.12 -2.08
CA GLY A 58 -1.31 0.08 -2.67
C GLY A 58 -0.75 -0.41 -4.00
N GLU A 59 -0.58 -1.73 -4.12
CA GLU A 59 -0.25 -2.39 -5.39
C GLU A 59 -1.37 -3.33 -5.83
N ASN A 60 -1.55 -3.47 -7.14
CA ASN A 60 -2.58 -4.33 -7.71
C ASN A 60 -2.12 -5.77 -7.96
N ARG A 61 -0.81 -5.99 -8.14
CA ARG A 61 -0.27 -7.28 -8.58
C ARG A 61 0.92 -7.68 -7.75
N VAL A 62 0.88 -8.92 -7.26
CA VAL A 62 1.92 -9.49 -6.41
C VAL A 62 3.30 -9.50 -7.08
N GLN A 63 3.37 -9.84 -8.37
CA GLN A 63 4.63 -9.90 -9.12
C GLN A 63 5.26 -8.52 -9.35
N GLU A 64 4.43 -7.51 -9.65
CA GLU A 64 4.93 -6.13 -9.76
C GLU A 64 5.44 -5.63 -8.41
N ALA A 65 4.77 -6.02 -7.32
CA ALA A 65 5.22 -5.67 -6.00
C ALA A 65 6.54 -6.38 -5.64
N GLU A 66 6.66 -7.68 -5.92
CA GLU A 66 7.85 -8.51 -5.63
C GLU A 66 9.11 -7.94 -6.29
N ALA A 67 8.99 -7.40 -7.49
CA ALA A 67 10.11 -6.82 -8.22
C ALA A 67 10.63 -5.48 -7.63
N LYS A 68 9.83 -4.77 -6.82
CA LYS A 68 10.13 -3.39 -6.39
C LYS A 68 10.25 -3.23 -4.88
N TRP A 69 9.31 -3.84 -4.15
CA TRP A 69 9.05 -3.54 -2.75
C TRP A 69 10.05 -4.14 -1.75
N PRO A 70 10.72 -5.28 -2.00
CA PRO A 70 11.73 -5.78 -1.06
C PRO A 70 12.82 -4.76 -0.74
N GLU A 71 13.38 -4.10 -1.76
CA GLU A 71 14.40 -3.05 -1.57
C GLU A 71 13.81 -1.79 -0.92
N LEU A 72 12.61 -1.38 -1.33
CA LEU A 72 11.94 -0.20 -0.78
C LEU A 72 11.61 -0.37 0.71
N LYS A 73 11.12 -1.54 1.13
CA LYS A 73 10.84 -1.85 2.55
C LYS A 73 12.12 -1.97 3.36
N ALA A 74 13.18 -2.57 2.80
CA ALA A 74 14.47 -2.65 3.46
C ALA A 74 15.04 -1.25 3.77
N ALA A 75 14.90 -0.30 2.84
CA ALA A 75 15.32 1.08 3.04
C ALA A 75 14.33 1.91 3.89
N ASN A 76 13.05 1.50 3.96
CA ASN A 76 12.00 2.25 4.64
C ASN A 76 11.09 1.31 5.47
N PRO A 77 11.55 0.85 6.65
CA PRO A 77 10.81 -0.15 7.44
C PRO A 77 9.44 0.32 7.95
N SER A 78 9.18 1.62 7.94
CA SER A 78 7.89 2.20 8.33
C SER A 78 6.85 2.25 7.20
N ALA A 79 7.25 1.90 5.96
CA ALA A 79 6.35 1.85 4.83
C ALA A 79 5.49 0.57 4.88
N GLN A 80 4.18 0.74 4.71
CA GLN A 80 3.21 -0.35 4.63
C GLN A 80 2.75 -0.53 3.18
N LEU A 81 2.60 -1.79 2.79
CA LEU A 81 2.20 -2.21 1.46
C LEU A 81 0.92 -3.03 1.52
N HIS A 82 -0.10 -2.55 0.81
CA HIS A 82 -1.43 -3.13 0.73
C HIS A 82 -1.66 -3.75 -0.65
N LEU A 83 -2.21 -4.96 -0.68
CA LEU A 83 -2.70 -5.57 -1.91
C LEU A 83 -4.15 -5.15 -2.13
N ILE A 84 -4.36 -4.29 -3.13
CA ILE A 84 -5.68 -3.73 -3.48
C ILE A 84 -6.22 -4.30 -4.81
N GLY A 85 -5.46 -5.19 -5.46
CA GLY A 85 -5.89 -5.91 -6.65
C GLY A 85 -6.25 -7.37 -6.36
N PRO A 86 -6.88 -8.08 -7.32
CA PRO A 86 -7.36 -9.43 -7.10
C PRO A 86 -6.22 -10.40 -6.78
N LEU A 87 -6.41 -11.24 -5.76
CA LEU A 87 -5.42 -12.24 -5.37
C LEU A 87 -5.77 -13.64 -5.88
N GLN A 88 -4.89 -14.17 -6.73
CA GLN A 88 -4.95 -15.57 -7.13
C GLN A 88 -4.43 -16.46 -5.99
N ARG A 89 -5.14 -17.56 -5.71
CA ARG A 89 -4.80 -18.48 -4.60
C ARG A 89 -3.38 -19.03 -4.66
N ASN A 90 -2.85 -19.31 -5.85
CA ASN A 90 -1.47 -19.78 -6.04
C ASN A 90 -0.40 -18.72 -5.75
N LYS A 91 -0.81 -17.46 -5.56
CA LYS A 91 0.07 -16.35 -5.15
C LYS A 91 -0.07 -15.98 -3.69
N ALA A 92 -0.93 -16.67 -2.93
CA ALA A 92 -1.19 -16.39 -1.52
C ALA A 92 0.10 -16.45 -0.67
N ALA A 93 0.94 -17.47 -0.87
CA ALA A 93 2.20 -17.61 -0.12
C ALA A 93 3.14 -16.41 -0.30
N LEU A 94 3.26 -15.91 -1.53
CA LEU A 94 4.09 -14.75 -1.83
C LEU A 94 3.43 -13.46 -1.30
N ALA A 95 2.11 -13.34 -1.43
CA ALA A 95 1.38 -12.19 -0.94
C ALA A 95 1.56 -12.01 0.58
N VAL A 96 1.43 -13.10 1.35
CA VAL A 96 1.61 -13.10 2.81
C VAL A 96 3.02 -12.65 3.24
N ARG A 97 4.06 -12.98 2.46
CA ARG A 97 5.44 -12.57 2.78
C ARG A 97 5.74 -11.11 2.44
N LEU A 98 5.01 -10.53 1.50
CA LEU A 98 5.34 -9.25 0.89
C LEU A 98 4.47 -8.10 1.38
N PHE A 99 3.17 -8.36 1.52
CA PHE A 99 2.15 -7.36 1.84
C PHE A 99 1.85 -7.36 3.33
N ASP A 100 1.66 -6.15 3.87
CA ASP A 100 1.24 -5.95 5.26
C ASP A 100 -0.28 -6.10 5.40
N VAL A 101 -1.02 -5.77 4.34
CA VAL A 101 -2.49 -5.86 4.29
C VAL A 101 -2.94 -6.44 2.95
N ILE A 102 -3.93 -7.33 2.98
CA ILE A 102 -4.62 -7.84 1.78
C ILE A 102 -6.07 -7.38 1.83
N GLU A 103 -6.43 -6.41 1.00
CA GLU A 103 -7.77 -5.79 1.00
C GLU A 103 -8.79 -6.52 0.11
N THR A 104 -8.34 -7.51 -0.66
CA THR A 104 -9.14 -8.18 -1.70
C THR A 104 -9.54 -9.61 -1.37
N LEU A 105 -9.80 -9.88 -0.09
CA LEU A 105 -10.29 -11.18 0.36
C LEU A 105 -11.77 -11.39 -0.05
N ASP A 106 -11.99 -12.15 -1.11
CA ASP A 106 -13.31 -12.30 -1.75
C ASP A 106 -13.99 -13.66 -1.54
N ARG A 107 -13.28 -14.66 -0.99
CA ARG A 107 -13.79 -16.04 -0.87
C ARG A 107 -13.13 -16.85 0.23
N ALA A 108 -13.90 -17.76 0.84
CA ALA A 108 -13.43 -18.62 1.93
C ALA A 108 -12.19 -19.46 1.57
N LYS A 109 -12.12 -19.98 0.33
CA LYS A 109 -10.94 -20.74 -0.15
C LYS A 109 -9.66 -19.91 -0.19
N LEU A 110 -9.77 -18.59 -0.43
CA LEU A 110 -8.63 -17.68 -0.38
C LEU A 110 -8.23 -17.41 1.07
N ALA A 111 -9.20 -17.19 1.96
CA ALA A 111 -8.95 -17.02 3.40
C ALA A 111 -8.18 -18.22 3.98
N THR A 112 -8.64 -19.43 3.65
CA THR A 112 -7.98 -20.68 4.11
C THR A 112 -6.54 -20.77 3.60
N ALA A 113 -6.30 -20.39 2.34
CA ALA A 113 -4.96 -20.41 1.77
C ALA A 113 -4.04 -19.36 2.41
N LEU A 114 -4.55 -18.17 2.70
CA LEU A 114 -3.81 -17.12 3.40
C LEU A 114 -3.45 -17.56 4.82
N ALA A 115 -4.43 -18.02 5.60
CA ALA A 115 -4.23 -18.49 6.97
C ALA A 115 -3.12 -19.57 7.03
N ARG A 116 -3.20 -20.60 6.17
CA ARG A 116 -2.17 -21.63 6.09
C ARG A 116 -0.77 -21.05 5.86
N HIS A 117 -0.63 -20.10 4.94
CA HIS A 117 0.67 -19.52 4.62
C HIS A 117 1.16 -18.51 5.67
N MET A 118 0.25 -17.91 6.46
CA MET A 118 0.61 -17.11 7.63
C MET A 118 1.19 -18.02 8.73
N ASP A 119 0.54 -19.15 9.02
CA ASP A 119 1.04 -20.11 10.01
C ASP A 119 2.44 -20.66 9.67
N GLU A 120 2.77 -20.76 8.36
CA GLU A 120 4.09 -21.19 7.88
C GLU A 120 5.22 -20.17 8.11
N ILE A 121 4.90 -18.89 8.35
CA ILE A 121 5.90 -17.82 8.53
C ILE A 121 6.06 -17.33 9.96
N GLY A 122 5.18 -17.75 10.88
CA GLY A 122 5.16 -17.35 12.29
C GLY A 122 4.33 -16.10 12.53
#